data_AF-C3YEV9-F1
#
_entry.id   AF-C3YEV9-F1
#
_cell.length_a   1.000
_cell.length_b   1.000
_cell.length_c   1.000
_cell.angle_alpha   90.00
_cell.angle_beta   90.00
_cell.angle_gamma   90.00
#
_symmetry.space_group_name_H-M   'P 1'
#
loop_
_entity.id
_entity.type
_entity.pdbx_description
1 polymer ?
#
loop_
_entity_poly.entity_id
_entity_poly.type
_entity_poly.pdbx_seq_one_letter_code
_entity_poly.pdbx_strand_id
1 'polypeptide(L)'
;SFAGLPCLMELNLRRNNLRKLEPDTFKGLNKLEVLDLNENRIFFVHKMAFLGLPYLKSLALNNNCLCSIPQSIVLLKSLRYFTFLNNVKTSPLLVEDLKRLSVVDMGINKIGCDCREREAKKWL
;
A
#
# COMPACT_ATOMS: atom_id res chain seq x y z
N SER A 1 -13.70 8.79 -6.04
CA SER A 1 -13.91 8.06 -7.31
C SER A 1 -13.10 8.75 -8.39
N PHE A 2 -12.28 8.01 -9.14
CA PHE A 2 -11.42 8.54 -10.21
C PHE A 2 -11.95 8.21 -11.62
N ALA A 3 -13.25 7.90 -11.74
CA ALA A 3 -13.87 7.45 -12.99
C ALA A 3 -13.70 8.43 -14.17
N GLY A 4 -13.48 9.73 -13.91
CA GLY A 4 -13.22 10.75 -14.92
C GLY A 4 -11.76 10.81 -15.43
N LEU A 5 -10.87 9.96 -14.93
CA LEU A 5 -9.43 9.97 -15.27
C LEU A 5 -8.96 8.65 -15.91
N PRO A 6 -9.61 8.14 -16.97
CA PRO A 6 -9.35 6.80 -17.52
C PRO A 6 -7.96 6.66 -18.16
N CYS A 7 -7.28 7.77 -18.46
CA CYS A 7 -5.96 7.80 -19.07
C CYS A 7 -4.83 8.14 -18.09
N LEU A 8 -5.11 8.30 -16.79
CA LEU A 8 -4.09 8.64 -15.81
C LEU A 8 -3.12 7.46 -15.63
N MET A 9 -1.84 7.72 -15.87
CA MET A 9 -0.75 6.73 -15.74
C MET A 9 0.00 6.86 -14.43
N GLU A 10 0.07 8.06 -13.85
CA GLU A 10 0.78 8.32 -12.60
C GLU A 10 -0.13 9.11 -11.65
N LEU A 11 -0.19 8.65 -10.40
CA LEU A 11 -0.95 9.31 -9.35
C LEU A 11 -0.03 9.51 -8.14
N ASN A 12 0.25 10.77 -7.84
CA ASN A 12 1.02 11.16 -6.67
C ASN A 12 0.09 11.71 -5.58
N LEU A 13 -0.02 10.97 -4.48
CA LEU A 13 -0.75 11.33 -3.27
C LEU A 13 0.20 11.42 -2.06
N ARG A 14 1.49 11.63 -2.31
CA ARG A 14 2.51 11.79 -1.27
C ARG A 14 2.18 12.96 -0.34
N ARG A 15 2.54 12.85 0.94
CA ARG A 15 2.36 13.91 1.96
C ARG A 15 0.92 14.38 2.13
N ASN A 16 -0.02 13.43 2.08
CA ASN A 16 -1.40 13.67 2.45
C ASN A 16 -1.73 13.08 3.83
N ASN A 17 -2.98 13.20 4.25
CA ASN A 17 -3.45 12.69 5.54
C ASN A 17 -4.26 11.39 5.40
N LEU A 18 -3.97 10.57 4.39
CA LEU A 18 -4.69 9.33 4.16
C LEU A 18 -4.46 8.36 5.32
N ARG A 19 -5.54 7.75 5.81
CA ARG A 19 -5.53 6.85 6.97
C ARG A 19 -5.92 5.42 6.62
N LYS A 20 -6.83 5.26 5.67
CA LYS A 20 -7.34 3.96 5.22
C LYS A 20 -7.47 3.97 3.70
N LEU A 21 -7.23 2.81 3.09
CA LEU A 21 -7.61 2.54 1.70
C LEU A 21 -8.78 1.56 1.73
N GLU A 22 -9.96 2.08 1.42
CA GLU A 22 -11.22 1.35 1.37
C GLU A 22 -11.38 0.59 0.03
N PRO A 23 -12.37 -0.32 -0.11
CA PRO A 23 -12.69 -0.91 -1.41
C PRO A 23 -12.89 0.17 -2.48
N ASP A 24 -12.51 -0.12 -3.72
CA ASP A 24 -12.74 0.74 -4.89
C ASP A 24 -12.12 2.16 -4.78
N THR A 25 -11.21 2.42 -3.83
CA THR A 25 -10.55 3.73 -3.65
C THR A 25 -9.95 4.26 -4.96
N PHE A 26 -9.34 3.38 -5.76
CA PHE A 26 -8.68 3.71 -7.03
C PHE A 26 -9.49 3.31 -8.27
N LYS A 27 -10.78 3.02 -8.12
CA LYS A 27 -11.64 2.59 -9.23
C LYS A 27 -11.67 3.63 -10.35
N GLY A 28 -11.49 3.14 -11.58
CA GLY A 28 -11.44 3.95 -12.80
C GLY A 28 -10.03 4.24 -13.30
N LEU A 29 -8.99 4.02 -12.48
CA LEU A 29 -7.60 4.22 -12.85
C LEU A 29 -7.01 3.02 -13.62
N ASN A 30 -7.73 2.60 -14.66
CA ASN A 30 -7.45 1.35 -15.38
C ASN A 30 -6.13 1.35 -16.16
N LYS A 31 -5.47 2.51 -16.33
CA LYS A 31 -4.17 2.65 -17.01
C LYS A 31 -3.04 3.06 -16.06
N LEU A 32 -3.30 3.09 -14.76
CA LEU A 32 -2.31 3.56 -13.79
C LEU A 32 -1.12 2.60 -13.70
N GLU A 33 0.07 3.16 -13.81
CA GLU A 33 1.36 2.45 -13.74
C GLU A 33 2.13 2.79 -12.46
N VAL A 34 2.00 4.02 -11.96
CA VAL A 34 2.71 4.50 -10.77
C VAL A 34 1.73 5.09 -9.75
N LEU A 35 1.83 4.60 -8.51
CA LEU A 35 1.08 5.12 -7.37
C LEU A 35 2.03 5.44 -6.21
N ASP A 36 2.15 6.73 -5.90
CA ASP A 36 2.92 7.23 -4.76
C ASP A 36 1.97 7.59 -3.60
N LEU A 37 2.03 6.81 -2.52
CA LEU A 37 1.30 7.02 -1.26
C LEU A 37 2.25 7.29 -0.10
N ASN A 38 3.50 7.68 -0.38
CA ASN A 38 4.51 7.93 0.64
C ASN A 38 4.08 9.03 1.61
N GLU A 39 4.60 8.97 2.85
CA GLU A 39 4.40 10.03 3.85
C GLU A 39 2.92 10.35 4.11
N ASN A 40 2.10 9.31 4.22
CA ASN A 40 0.72 9.42 4.68
C ASN A 40 0.62 8.83 6.11
N ARG A 41 -0.59 8.54 6.57
CA ARG A 41 -0.84 7.91 7.88
C ARG A 41 -1.64 6.61 7.72
N ILE A 42 -1.42 5.92 6.59
CA ILE A 42 -2.21 4.74 6.22
C ILE A 42 -1.88 3.62 7.19
N PHE A 43 -2.90 3.15 7.90
CA PHE A 43 -2.76 2.03 8.83
C PHE A 43 -3.59 0.81 8.43
N PHE A 44 -4.50 0.97 7.47
CA PHE A 44 -5.36 -0.09 7.00
C PHE A 44 -5.50 -0.02 5.48
N VAL A 45 -5.33 -1.17 4.83
CA VAL A 45 -5.56 -1.34 3.40
C VAL A 45 -6.49 -2.53 3.24
N HIS A 46 -7.69 -2.27 2.75
CA HIS A 46 -8.67 -3.31 2.51
C HIS A 46 -8.19 -4.30 1.43
N LYS A 47 -8.60 -5.57 1.52
CA LYS A 47 -8.20 -6.63 0.58
C LYS A 47 -8.55 -6.33 -0.89
N MET A 48 -9.53 -5.45 -1.13
CA MET A 48 -9.97 -4.99 -2.47
C MET A 48 -9.55 -3.54 -2.79
N ALA A 49 -8.68 -2.92 -1.98
CA ALA A 49 -8.32 -1.50 -2.17
C ALA A 49 -7.66 -1.22 -3.53
N PHE A 50 -6.89 -2.18 -4.05
CA PHE A 50 -6.18 -2.09 -5.32
C PHE A 50 -6.88 -2.82 -6.48
N LEU A 51 -8.16 -3.18 -6.31
CA LEU A 51 -8.95 -3.78 -7.37
C LEU A 51 -9.07 -2.80 -8.54
N GLY A 52 -8.86 -3.29 -9.77
CA GLY A 52 -8.95 -2.46 -10.98
C GLY A 52 -7.66 -1.74 -11.38
N LEU A 53 -6.50 -2.12 -10.81
CA LEU A 53 -5.18 -1.59 -11.20
C LEU A 53 -4.33 -2.65 -11.94
N PRO A 54 -4.75 -3.16 -13.10
CA PRO A 54 -4.08 -4.28 -13.78
C PRO A 54 -2.67 -3.93 -14.29
N TYR A 55 -2.39 -2.65 -14.56
CA TYR A 55 -1.11 -2.20 -15.12
C TYR A 55 -0.18 -1.53 -14.11
N LEU A 56 -0.51 -1.54 -12.81
CA LEU A 56 0.34 -0.90 -11.82
C LEU A 56 1.69 -1.61 -11.73
N LYS A 57 2.77 -0.87 -11.99
CA LYS A 57 4.16 -1.34 -11.99
C LYS A 57 4.91 -0.91 -10.74
N SER A 58 4.58 0.26 -10.19
CA SER A 58 5.24 0.85 -9.02
C SER A 58 4.24 1.28 -7.97
N LEU A 59 4.45 0.83 -6.74
CA LEU A 59 3.68 1.22 -5.56
C LEU A 59 4.63 1.62 -4.43
N ALA A 60 4.50 2.86 -3.96
CA ALA A 60 5.27 3.36 -2.83
C ALA A 60 4.36 3.65 -1.63
N LEU A 61 4.63 2.99 -0.51
CA LEU A 61 3.89 3.11 0.75
C LEU A 61 4.81 3.52 1.91
N ASN A 62 5.99 4.08 1.62
CA ASN A 62 6.96 4.41 2.66
C ASN A 62 6.43 5.47 3.64
N ASN A 63 6.91 5.45 4.87
CA ASN A 63 6.54 6.40 5.93
C ASN A 63 5.00 6.46 6.12
N ASN A 64 4.40 5.29 6.34
CA ASN A 64 2.99 5.14 6.72
C ASN A 64 2.92 4.40 8.08
N CYS A 65 1.78 3.84 8.45
CA CYS A 65 1.56 3.19 9.74
C CYS A 65 1.05 1.74 9.61
N LEU A 66 1.46 1.04 8.55
CA LEU A 66 1.08 -0.34 8.26
C LEU A 66 1.84 -1.35 9.13
N CYS A 67 1.09 -2.24 9.78
CA CYS A 67 1.70 -3.30 10.59
C CYS A 67 2.23 -4.49 9.78
N SER A 68 1.81 -4.61 8.52
CA SER A 68 2.19 -5.69 7.63
C SER A 68 2.00 -5.28 6.17
N ILE A 69 2.58 -6.08 5.26
CA ILE A 69 2.34 -5.93 3.83
C ILE A 69 0.85 -6.24 3.57
N PRO A 70 0.11 -5.35 2.89
CA PRO A 70 -1.29 -5.60 2.58
C PRO A 70 -1.49 -6.85 1.71
N GLN A 71 -2.44 -7.72 2.06
CA GLN A 71 -2.79 -8.87 1.22
C GLN A 71 -3.27 -8.45 -0.18
N SER A 72 -3.82 -7.24 -0.33
CA SER A 72 -4.27 -6.69 -1.61
C SER A 72 -3.15 -6.54 -2.65
N ILE A 73 -1.86 -6.60 -2.25
CA ILE A 73 -0.71 -6.61 -3.16
C ILE A 73 -0.78 -7.77 -4.16
N VAL A 74 -1.40 -8.91 -3.79
CA VAL A 74 -1.55 -10.08 -4.68
C VAL A 74 -2.43 -9.80 -5.91
N LEU A 75 -3.28 -8.77 -5.85
CA LEU A 75 -4.13 -8.33 -6.97
C LEU A 75 -3.33 -7.63 -8.07
N LEU A 76 -2.20 -7.02 -7.72
CA LEU A 76 -1.38 -6.23 -8.63
C LEU A 76 -0.48 -7.15 -9.47
N LYS A 77 -1.03 -7.72 -10.55
CA LYS A 77 -0.34 -8.73 -11.38
C LYS A 77 0.91 -8.20 -12.10
N SER A 78 0.93 -6.91 -12.41
CA SER A 78 2.03 -6.25 -13.12
C SER A 78 3.07 -5.56 -12.21
N LEU A 79 2.92 -5.68 -10.88
CA LEU A 79 3.77 -4.96 -9.93
C LEU A 79 5.20 -5.46 -10.00
N ARG A 80 6.15 -4.53 -10.12
CA ARG A 80 7.59 -4.80 -10.20
C ARG A 80 8.34 -4.15 -9.05
N TYR A 81 7.93 -2.95 -8.67
CA TYR A 81 8.55 -2.14 -7.63
C TYR A 81 7.55 -1.91 -6.49
N PHE A 82 7.92 -2.36 -5.31
CA PHE A 82 7.13 -2.18 -4.10
C PHE A 82 8.03 -1.72 -2.97
N THR A 83 7.67 -0.60 -2.34
CA THR A 83 8.42 -0.05 -1.19
C THR A 83 7.46 0.24 -0.04
N PHE A 84 7.82 -0.16 1.18
CA PHE A 84 6.99 0.00 2.38
C PHE A 84 7.83 0.39 3.62
N LEU A 85 8.98 1.00 3.40
CA LEU A 85 9.93 1.40 4.44
C LEU A 85 9.24 2.28 5.50
N ASN A 86 9.72 2.23 6.75
CA ASN A 86 9.21 3.06 7.85
C ASN A 86 7.68 2.95 8.10
N ASN A 87 7.12 1.73 8.11
CA ASN A 87 5.71 1.46 8.44
C ASN A 87 5.48 0.80 9.82
N VAL A 88 6.56 0.26 10.44
CA VAL A 88 6.68 -0.40 11.76
C VAL A 88 6.58 -1.96 11.75
N LYS A 89 7.24 -2.59 12.74
CA LYS A 89 7.70 -4.00 12.87
C LYS A 89 6.71 -5.11 12.43
N THR A 90 7.28 -6.04 11.66
CA THR A 90 6.78 -7.26 11.01
C THR A 90 6.21 -8.39 11.89
N SER A 91 5.18 -9.11 11.39
CA SER A 91 5.19 -10.58 11.14
C SER A 91 4.01 -11.02 10.21
N PRO A 92 4.00 -12.25 9.65
CA PRO A 92 4.52 -12.56 8.32
C PRO A 92 3.44 -12.60 7.23
N LEU A 93 3.77 -12.07 6.05
CA LEU A 93 3.35 -12.74 4.81
C LEU A 93 4.45 -13.72 4.43
N LEU A 94 4.10 -14.87 3.88
CA LEU A 94 5.06 -15.82 3.30
C LEU A 94 5.81 -15.08 2.19
N VAL A 95 7.12 -14.87 2.39
CA VAL A 95 8.05 -14.28 1.41
C VAL A 95 7.93 -14.94 0.04
N GLU A 96 7.39 -16.16 -0.01
CA GLU A 96 7.09 -16.92 -1.22
C GLU A 96 6.18 -16.22 -2.22
N ASP A 97 5.17 -15.45 -1.78
CA ASP A 97 4.26 -14.72 -2.67
C ASP A 97 4.92 -13.49 -3.32
N LEU A 98 6.06 -13.06 -2.75
CA LEU A 98 6.79 -11.87 -3.18
C LEU A 98 7.97 -12.20 -4.10
N LYS A 99 8.23 -13.48 -4.40
CA LYS A 99 9.31 -13.94 -5.30
C LYS A 99 9.26 -13.31 -6.71
N ARG A 100 8.10 -12.78 -7.13
CA ARG A 100 7.94 -12.07 -8.42
C ARG A 100 8.45 -10.63 -8.41
N LEU A 101 8.65 -10.02 -7.24
CA LEU A 101 9.00 -8.61 -7.12
C LEU A 101 10.51 -8.44 -7.25
N SER A 102 10.95 -7.50 -8.09
CA SER A 102 12.37 -7.28 -8.36
C SER A 102 13.08 -6.54 -7.23
N VAL A 103 12.34 -5.80 -6.39
CA VAL A 103 12.87 -5.07 -5.25
C VAL A 103 11.88 -5.17 -4.09
N VAL A 104 12.32 -5.79 -2.99
CA VAL A 104 11.68 -5.72 -1.67
C VAL A 104 12.74 -5.19 -0.72
N ASP A 105 12.84 -3.86 -0.61
CA ASP A 105 13.77 -3.25 0.34
C ASP A 105 13.15 -3.29 1.75
N MET A 106 13.82 -3.96 2.69
CA MET A 106 13.40 -4.16 4.08
C MET A 106 14.24 -3.33 5.08
N GLY A 107 14.92 -2.27 4.62
CA GLY A 107 15.85 -1.46 5.42
C GLY A 107 15.24 -0.71 6.63
N ILE A 108 15.83 -0.98 7.81
CA ILE A 108 15.96 -0.19 9.07
C ILE A 108 14.77 0.69 9.51
N ASN A 109 14.18 0.29 10.65
CA ASN A 109 13.10 0.96 11.36
C ASN A 109 13.60 2.05 12.34
N LYS A 110 13.17 3.30 12.15
CA LYS A 110 13.07 4.31 13.23
C LYS A 110 11.59 4.71 13.44
N ILE A 111 11.16 4.54 14.69
CA ILE A 111 9.97 4.96 15.47
C ILE A 111 8.84 5.71 14.71
N GLY A 112 7.58 5.26 14.87
CA GLY A 112 6.42 6.11 14.51
C GLY A 112 4.97 5.62 14.68
N CYS A 113 4.67 4.33 14.89
CA CYS A 113 3.29 3.84 14.98
C CYS A 113 3.24 2.45 15.68
N ASP A 114 2.73 2.35 16.91
CA ASP A 114 2.65 1.07 17.63
C ASP A 114 1.49 0.20 17.09
N CYS A 115 1.80 -1.02 16.69
CA CYS A 115 0.81 -2.02 16.29
C CYS A 115 0.12 -2.69 17.48
N ARG A 116 0.77 -2.70 18.66
CA ARG A 116 0.26 -3.35 19.88
C ARG A 116 -0.84 -2.57 20.58
N GLU A 117 -0.83 -1.23 20.50
CA GLU A 117 -1.93 -0.40 21.03
C GLU A 117 -3.29 -0.58 20.30
N ARG A 118 -3.31 -1.24 19.14
CA ARG A 118 -4.51 -1.32 18.29
C ARG A 118 -5.35 -2.57 18.50
N GLU A 119 -4.78 -3.69 18.91
CA GLU A 119 -5.59 -4.83 19.38
C GLU A 119 -6.34 -4.45 20.66
N ALA A 120 -5.72 -3.64 21.54
CA ALA A 120 -6.35 -3.15 22.75
C ALA A 120 -7.55 -2.21 22.50
N LYS A 121 -7.51 -1.38 21.44
CA LYS A 121 -8.61 -0.48 21.05
C LYS A 121 -9.71 -1.12 20.19
N LYS A 122 -9.62 -2.42 19.90
CA LYS A 122 -10.71 -3.18 19.26
C LYS A 122 -11.75 -3.70 20.27
N TRP A 123 -11.44 -3.66 21.56
CA TRP A 123 -12.26 -4.19 22.66
C TRP A 123 -12.68 -3.13 23.68
N LEU A 124 -12.51 -1.85 23.33
CA LEU A 124 -13.08 -0.67 24.01
C LEU A 124 -13.98 0.06 23.02
#